data_AF-A0A368JWE0-F1
#
_entry.id   AF-A0A368JWE0-F1
#
_cell.length_a   1.000
_cell.length_b   1.000
_cell.length_c   1.000
_cell.angle_alpha   90.00
_cell.angle_beta   90.00
_cell.angle_gamma   90.00
#
_symmetry.space_group_name_H-M   'P 1'
#
loop_
_entity.id
_entity.type
_entity.pdbx_description
1 polymer ?
#
loop_
_entity_poly.entity_id
_entity_poly.type
_entity_poly.pdbx_seq_one_letter_code
_entity_poly.pdbx_strand_id
1 'polypeptide(L)'
;MSRSRGDWPMTLINEKYPFQVVLYLTDWHRTNLAQLIADRDRLGGYRLDGTAYYNGCHFTIVRLPTEESRAEFMRLYSGVPFDPSDKKSRPWESYFDL
;
A
#
# COMPACT_ATOMS: atom_id res chain seq x y z
N MET A 1 11.70 6.05 -22.16
CA MET A 1 11.38 5.04 -21.12
C MET A 1 9.96 4.54 -21.39
N SER A 2 9.82 3.24 -21.65
CA SER A 2 8.59 2.58 -22.11
C SER A 2 7.46 2.74 -21.10
N ARG A 3 6.36 3.38 -21.53
CA ARG A 3 5.06 3.22 -20.86
C ARG A 3 4.58 1.80 -21.16
N SER A 4 4.52 0.95 -20.15
CA SER A 4 3.90 -0.37 -20.26
C SER A 4 2.45 -0.16 -20.71
N ARG A 5 2.08 -0.73 -21.86
CA ARG A 5 0.74 -0.63 -22.44
C ARG A 5 -0.21 -1.48 -21.57
N GLY A 6 -0.76 -0.88 -20.52
CA GLY A 6 -1.69 -1.57 -19.61
C GLY A 6 -1.74 -0.99 -18.19
N ASP A 7 -0.76 -0.19 -17.79
CA ASP A 7 -0.80 0.46 -16.48
C ASP A 7 -1.86 1.57 -16.48
N TRP A 8 -2.75 1.50 -15.50
CA TRP A 8 -3.80 2.49 -15.32
C TRP A 8 -3.13 3.84 -15.04
N PRO A 9 -3.62 4.94 -15.62
CA PRO A 9 -3.08 6.25 -15.31
C PRO A 9 -3.19 6.51 -13.80
N MET A 10 -2.13 7.07 -13.20
CA MET A 10 -2.05 7.31 -11.75
C MET A 10 -3.29 8.06 -11.22
N THR A 11 -3.84 8.97 -12.02
CA THR A 11 -5.08 9.69 -11.73
C THR A 11 -6.28 8.76 -11.53
N LEU A 12 -6.47 7.80 -12.44
CA LEU A 12 -7.57 6.82 -12.40
C LEU A 12 -7.38 5.83 -11.23
N ILE A 13 -6.13 5.51 -10.89
CA ILE A 13 -5.81 4.70 -9.70
C ILE A 13 -6.14 5.48 -8.43
N ASN A 14 -5.77 6.75 -8.34
CA ASN A 14 -6.07 7.60 -7.19
C ASN A 14 -7.59 7.82 -7.04
N GLU A 15 -8.34 7.92 -8.13
CA GLU A 15 -9.81 8.02 -8.09
C GLU A 15 -10.47 6.73 -7.57
N LYS A 16 -10.02 5.56 -8.05
CA LYS A 16 -10.58 4.27 -7.62
C LYS A 16 -10.11 3.80 -6.26
N TYR A 17 -8.91 4.19 -5.87
CA TYR A 17 -8.25 3.78 -4.63
C TYR A 17 -7.64 4.99 -3.93
N PRO A 18 -8.48 5.88 -3.39
CA PRO A 18 -8.02 7.14 -2.80
C PRO A 18 -7.29 6.94 -1.47
N PHE A 19 -7.47 5.79 -0.80
CA PHE A 19 -6.89 5.52 0.49
C PHE A 19 -5.61 4.68 0.35
N GLN A 20 -4.48 5.21 0.81
CA GLN A 20 -3.20 4.51 0.71
C GLN A 20 -2.63 4.18 2.09
N VAL A 21 -1.93 3.05 2.17
CA VAL A 21 -1.22 2.57 3.35
C VAL A 21 0.16 2.15 2.92
N VAL A 22 1.19 2.62 3.62
CA VAL A 22 2.53 2.04 3.50
C VAL A 22 2.62 0.87 4.46
N LEU A 23 2.94 -0.30 3.92
CA LEU A 23 3.10 -1.54 4.65
C LEU A 23 4.57 -1.94 4.68
N TYR A 24 5.09 -2.16 5.89
CA TYR A 24 6.40 -2.79 6.09
C TYR A 24 6.27 -4.31 5.98
N LEU A 25 6.95 -4.90 4.98
CA LEU A 25 6.92 -6.32 4.69
C LEU A 25 7.87 -7.10 5.60
N THR A 26 7.33 -7.63 6.68
CA THR A 26 8.02 -8.59 7.57
C THR A 26 7.92 -10.04 7.07
N ASP A 27 8.68 -10.95 7.69
CA ASP A 27 8.60 -12.40 7.41
C ASP A 27 7.21 -12.99 7.65
N TRP A 28 6.44 -12.41 8.58
CA TRP A 28 5.05 -12.80 8.80
C TRP A 28 4.20 -12.53 7.55
N HIS A 29 4.38 -11.39 6.87
CA HIS A 29 3.64 -11.05 5.65
C HIS A 29 4.01 -11.96 4.49
N ARG A 30 5.29 -12.34 4.40
CA ARG A 30 5.77 -13.31 3.40
C ARG A 30 5.13 -14.69 3.61
N THR A 31 5.03 -15.12 4.86
CA THR A 31 4.44 -16.41 5.24
C THR A 31 2.92 -16.43 5.06
N ASN A 32 2.25 -15.29 5.28
CA ASN A 32 0.78 -15.17 5.21
C ASN A 32 0.30 -14.51 3.91
N LEU A 33 1.08 -14.58 2.83
CA LEU A 33 0.74 -13.99 1.54
C LEU A 33 -0.61 -14.51 0.99
N ALA A 34 -0.90 -15.79 1.20
CA ALA A 34 -2.19 -16.38 0.79
C ALA A 34 -3.37 -15.72 1.52
N GLN A 35 -3.20 -15.36 2.79
CA GLN A 35 -4.24 -14.68 3.58
C GLN A 35 -4.42 -13.23 3.12
N LEU A 36 -3.32 -12.52 2.84
CA LEU A 36 -3.38 -11.18 2.22
C LEU A 36 -4.18 -11.21 0.92
N ILE A 37 -3.91 -12.19 0.04
CA ILE A 37 -4.62 -12.36 -1.23
C ILE A 37 -6.10 -12.72 -0.99
N ALA A 38 -6.40 -13.59 -0.03
CA ALA A 38 -7.78 -14.00 0.27
C ALA A 38 -8.62 -12.85 0.85
N ASP A 39 -8.05 -12.04 1.74
CA ASP A 39 -8.73 -10.88 2.32
C ASP A 39 -8.91 -9.72 1.31
N ARG A 40 -8.31 -9.83 0.12
CA ARG A 40 -8.44 -8.82 -0.93
C ARG A 40 -9.88 -8.56 -1.32
N ASP A 41 -10.67 -9.61 -1.51
CA ASP A 41 -12.08 -9.46 -1.91
C ASP A 41 -12.93 -8.93 -0.75
N ARG A 42 -12.64 -9.38 0.49
CA ARG A 42 -13.27 -8.87 1.71
C ARG A 42 -13.05 -7.38 1.89
N LEU A 43 -11.85 -6.89 1.59
CA LEU A 43 -11.45 -5.49 1.71
C LEU A 43 -11.74 -4.67 0.44
N GLY A 44 -12.68 -5.14 -0.40
CA GLY A 44 -13.18 -4.39 -1.55
C GLY A 44 -12.24 -4.37 -2.77
N GLY A 45 -11.21 -5.21 -2.82
CA GLY A 45 -10.35 -5.37 -3.98
C GLY A 45 -9.13 -4.45 -4.04
N TYR A 46 -8.42 -4.29 -2.92
CA TYR A 46 -7.24 -3.42 -2.83
C TYR A 46 -6.13 -3.80 -3.83
N ARG A 47 -5.27 -2.84 -4.21
CA ARG A 47 -4.09 -3.06 -5.06
C ARG A 47 -2.81 -2.90 -4.27
N LEU A 48 -1.90 -3.84 -4.45
CA LEU A 48 -0.49 -3.66 -4.10
C LEU A 48 0.16 -2.91 -5.27
N ASP A 49 0.70 -1.74 -5.00
CA ASP A 49 1.30 -0.88 -6.00
C ASP A 49 2.61 -0.31 -5.46
N GLY A 50 3.69 -0.46 -6.22
CA GLY A 50 5.01 -0.01 -5.81
C GLY A 50 5.61 -0.80 -4.63
N THR A 51 6.85 -1.22 -4.81
CA THR A 51 7.70 -1.71 -3.71
C THR A 51 8.93 -0.83 -3.60
N ALA A 52 9.37 -0.57 -2.38
CA ALA A 52 10.67 0.06 -2.14
C ALA A 52 11.48 -0.75 -1.14
N TYR A 53 12.78 -0.51 -1.17
CA TYR A 53 13.73 -1.08 -0.23
C TYR A 53 14.51 0.05 0.42
N TYR A 54 14.47 0.11 1.75
CA TYR A 54 15.15 1.14 2.53
C TYR A 54 15.70 0.53 3.82
N ASN A 55 16.97 0.78 4.11
CA ASN A 55 17.65 0.34 5.33
C ASN A 55 17.41 -1.14 5.72
N GLY A 56 17.59 -2.08 4.79
CA GLY A 56 17.37 -3.51 5.07
C GLY A 56 15.92 -3.98 4.96
N CYS A 57 14.97 -3.06 4.83
CA CYS A 57 13.55 -3.31 4.96
C CYS A 57 12.81 -3.16 3.62
N HIS A 58 11.86 -4.06 3.36
CA HIS A 58 10.98 -3.97 2.19
C HIS A 58 9.65 -3.31 2.56
N PHE A 59 9.19 -2.41 1.70
CA PHE A 59 7.92 -1.71 1.86
C PHE A 59 7.08 -1.86 0.60
N THR A 60 5.76 -1.81 0.76
CA THR A 60 4.80 -1.77 -0.35
C THR A 60 3.72 -0.74 -0.08
N ILE A 61 3.25 -0.05 -1.13
CA ILE A 61 2.05 0.79 -0.98
C ILE A 61 0.83 -0.08 -1.29
N VAL A 62 -0.12 -0.06 -0.36
CA VAL A 62 -1.41 -0.71 -0.47
C VAL A 62 -2.45 0.35 -0.71
N ARG A 63 -3.20 0.23 -1.81
CA ARG A 63 -4.25 1.18 -2.18
C ARG A 63 -5.62 0.55 -2.05
N LEU A 64 -6.49 1.18 -1.27
CA LEU A 64 -7.79 0.67 -0.86
C LEU A 64 -8.92 1.57 -1.37
N PRO A 65 -10.09 0.99 -1.70
CA PRO A 65 -11.21 1.72 -2.28
C PRO A 65 -11.96 2.58 -1.26
N THR A 66 -12.00 2.16 0.02
CA THR A 66 -12.73 2.88 1.08
C THR A 66 -11.89 3.07 2.34
N GLU A 67 -12.31 4.01 3.18
CA GLU A 67 -11.66 4.32 4.45
C GLU A 67 -11.82 3.16 5.45
N GLU A 68 -12.97 2.49 5.44
CA GLU A 68 -13.24 1.32 6.29
C GLU A 68 -12.30 0.17 5.93
N SER A 69 -12.12 -0.10 4.63
CA SER A 69 -11.15 -1.11 4.18
C SER A 69 -9.73 -0.74 4.61
N ARG A 70 -9.35 0.54 4.52
CA ARG A 70 -8.05 1.03 5.02
C ARG A 70 -7.90 0.76 6.53
N ALA A 71 -8.89 1.14 7.32
CA ALA A 71 -8.86 0.97 8.77
C ALA A 71 -8.78 -0.52 9.15
N GLU A 72 -9.56 -1.37 8.47
CA GLU A 72 -9.55 -2.81 8.68
C GLU A 72 -8.22 -3.44 8.26
N PHE A 73 -7.67 -3.05 7.10
CA PHE A 73 -6.35 -3.51 6.65
C PHE A 73 -5.27 -3.16 7.66
N MET A 74 -5.24 -1.90 8.13
CA MET A 74 -4.28 -1.48 9.16
C MET A 74 -4.46 -2.25 10.47
N ARG A 75 -5.69 -2.58 10.87
CA ARG A 75 -5.95 -3.40 12.07
C ARG A 75 -5.39 -4.82 11.93
N LEU A 76 -5.47 -5.40 10.74
CA LEU A 76 -5.06 -6.78 10.48
C LEU A 76 -3.55 -6.90 10.26
N TYR A 77 -2.95 -5.95 9.55
CA TYR A 77 -1.61 -6.08 8.98
C TYR A 77 -0.62 -5.04 9.49
N SER A 78 -1.08 -4.10 10.31
CA SER A 78 -0.32 -2.88 10.64
C SER A 78 0.00 -2.05 9.39
N GLY A 79 0.54 -0.86 9.58
CA GLY A 79 0.86 0.06 8.48
C GLY A 79 0.54 1.50 8.84
N VAL A 80 0.98 2.42 7.98
CA VAL A 80 0.82 3.86 8.18
C VAL A 80 0.00 4.44 7.04
N PRO A 81 -1.06 5.23 7.32
CA PRO A 81 -1.81 5.89 6.27
C PRO A 81 -0.91 6.86 5.51
N PHE A 82 -1.04 6.86 4.19
CA PHE A 82 -0.27 7.73 3.30
C PHE A 82 -1.23 8.59 2.47
N ASP A 83 -0.97 9.90 2.46
CA ASP A 83 -1.67 10.85 1.59
C ASP A 83 -0.70 11.33 0.50
N PRO A 84 -0.90 10.94 -0.78
CA PRO A 84 -0.04 11.39 -1.87
C PRO A 84 -0.16 12.90 -2.16
N SER A 85 -1.19 13.57 -1.64
CA SER A 85 -1.37 15.01 -1.78
C SER A 85 -0.55 15.81 -0.77
N ASP A 86 -0.05 15.15 0.28
CA ASP A 86 0.82 15.77 1.26
C ASP A 86 2.25 15.92 0.70
N LYS A 87 2.46 17.03 0.00
CA LYS A 87 3.78 17.41 -0.55
C LYS A 87 4.79 17.83 0.51
N LYS A 88 4.40 17.89 1.79
CA LYS A 88 5.25 18.38 2.89
C LYS A 88 5.76 17.28 3.81
N SER A 89 5.18 16.09 3.76
CA SER A 89 5.67 15.01 4.61
C SER A 89 6.94 14.41 4.02
N ARG A 90 7.85 14.02 4.89
CA ARG A 90 9.14 13.42 4.55
C ARG A 90 8.90 12.23 3.60
N PRO A 91 9.92 11.79 2.82
CA PRO A 91 9.83 10.52 2.11
C PRO A 91 9.24 9.49 3.08
N TRP A 92 8.14 8.84 2.68
CA TRP A 92 7.36 7.97 3.56
C TRP A 92 8.22 6.84 4.14
N GLU A 93 9.35 6.55 3.48
CA GLU A 93 10.42 5.68 3.94
C GLU A 93 10.94 6.06 5.35
N SER A 94 10.91 7.35 5.69
CA SER A 94 11.35 7.88 7.00
C SER A 94 10.32 7.72 8.13
N TYR A 95 9.07 7.30 7.85
CA TYR A 95 8.11 6.97 8.90
C TYR A 95 8.50 5.71 9.68
N PHE A 96 9.44 4.93 9.15
CA PHE A 96 9.93 3.68 9.71
C PHE A 96 11.42 3.74 10.06
N ASP A 97 11.99 4.95 10.20
CA ASP A 97 13.30 5.12 10.83
C ASP A 97 13.23 4.57 12.27
N LEU A 98 13.72 3.35 12.46
CA LEU A 98 13.96 2.67 13.74
C LEU A 98 15.31 3.11 14.33
#